data_AF-A0AAU1PKY3-F1
#
_entry.id   AF-A0AAU1PKY3-F1
#
_cell.length_a   1.000
_cell.length_b   1.000
_cell.length_c   1.000
_cell.angle_alpha   90.00
_cell.angle_beta   90.00
_cell.angle_gamma   90.00
#
_symmetry.space_group_name_H-M   'P 1'
#
loop_
_entity.id
_entity.type
_entity.pdbx_description
1 polymer ?
#
loop_
_entity_poly.entity_id
_entity_poly.type
_entity_poly.pdbx_seq_one_letter_code
_entity_poly.pdbx_strand_id
1 'polypeptide(L)'
;MTTEQEARDAIHHAFGDTAHADVTAFPSGTLSITLRKGGHAATIDGHPESGWGWTVDPADDEGFSGHENTAPTLDEALGAVRAALI
;
A
#
# COMPACT_ATOMS: atom_id res chain seq x y z
N MET A 1 16.63 1.94 3.48
CA MET A 1 15.58 1.14 4.11
C MET A 1 14.41 2.07 4.30
N THR A 2 13.24 1.77 3.73
CA THR A 2 12.05 2.60 3.94
C THR A 2 11.50 2.28 5.33
N THR A 3 11.53 3.28 6.19
CA THR A 3 10.99 3.22 7.55
C THR A 3 9.47 3.40 7.53
N GLU A 4 8.81 3.02 8.63
CA GLU A 4 7.38 3.29 8.80
C GLU A 4 7.05 4.79 8.63
N GLN A 5 7.92 5.67 9.13
CA GLN A 5 7.74 7.11 9.00
C GLN A 5 7.80 7.57 7.54
N GLU A 6 8.81 7.13 6.78
CA GLU A 6 8.92 7.46 5.35
C GLU A 6 7.72 6.95 4.55
N ALA A 7 7.19 5.77 4.89
CA ALA A 7 5.97 5.26 4.28
C ALA A 7 4.74 6.12 4.62
N ARG A 8 4.59 6.54 5.89
CA ARG A 8 3.51 7.45 6.31
C ARG A 8 3.58 8.80 5.60
N ASP A 9 4.78 9.35 5.45
CA ASP A 9 4.99 10.63 4.75
C ASP A 9 4.63 10.50 3.25
N ALA A 10 5.02 9.39 2.60
CA ALA A 10 4.66 9.10 1.21
C ALA A 10 3.14 8.91 1.03
N ILE A 11 2.49 8.18 1.94
CA ILE A 11 1.03 8.02 1.93
C ILE A 11 0.32 9.37 2.08
N HIS A 12 0.77 10.20 3.03
CA HIS A 12 0.21 11.53 3.24
C HIS A 12 0.45 12.43 2.01
N HIS A 13 1.60 12.32 1.34
CA HIS A 13 1.84 13.03 0.09
C HIS A 13 0.86 12.62 -1.02
N ALA A 14 0.57 11.32 -1.15
CA ALA A 14 -0.30 10.80 -2.20
C ALA A 14 -1.80 11.05 -1.92
N PHE A 15 -2.25 10.85 -0.69
CA PHE A 15 -3.68 10.83 -0.32
C PHE A 15 -4.13 11.99 0.58
N GLY A 16 -3.20 12.73 1.17
CA GLY A 16 -3.50 13.73 2.21
C GLY A 16 -4.28 13.12 3.38
N ASP A 17 -5.09 13.94 4.04
CA ASP A 17 -5.95 13.52 5.15
C ASP A 17 -7.23 12.76 4.72
N THR A 18 -7.37 12.45 3.42
CA THR A 18 -8.61 11.86 2.88
C THR A 18 -8.65 10.34 2.94
N ALA A 19 -7.51 9.69 3.22
CA ALA A 19 -7.42 8.26 3.39
C ALA A 19 -6.98 7.92 4.81
N HIS A 20 -7.58 6.86 5.36
CA HIS A 20 -7.05 6.23 6.57
C HIS A 20 -5.99 5.21 6.17
N ALA A 21 -4.87 5.20 6.90
CA ALA A 21 -3.73 4.36 6.60
C ALA A 21 -3.20 3.64 7.84
N ASP A 22 -3.23 2.31 7.78
CA ASP A 22 -2.58 1.43 8.74
C ASP A 22 -1.26 0.97 8.12
N VAL A 23 -0.14 1.20 8.80
CA VAL A 23 1.20 0.79 8.36
C VAL A 23 1.78 -0.14 9.42
N THR A 24 2.21 -1.33 9.00
CA THR A 24 2.88 -2.32 9.84
C THR A 24 4.27 -2.59 9.29
N ALA A 25 5.29 -2.35 10.11
CA ALA A 25 6.67 -2.69 9.78
C ALA A 25 7.07 -4.04 10.39
N PHE A 26 7.70 -4.89 9.59
CA PHE A 26 8.20 -6.19 10.04
C PHE A 26 9.72 -6.16 10.30
N PRO A 27 10.25 -7.06 11.15
CA PRO A 27 11.69 -7.14 11.41
C PRO A 27 12.56 -7.42 10.17
N SER A 28 11.97 -7.98 9.11
CA SER A 28 12.62 -8.18 7.81
C SER A 28 12.83 -6.89 7.01
N GLY A 29 12.25 -5.77 7.47
CA GLY A 29 12.20 -4.50 6.76
C GLY A 29 10.99 -4.37 5.83
N THR A 30 10.27 -5.46 5.56
CA THR A 30 9.01 -5.43 4.79
C THR A 30 7.99 -4.53 5.47
N LEU A 31 7.24 -3.80 4.66
CA LEU A 31 6.11 -2.99 5.12
C LEU A 31 4.81 -3.57 4.55
N SER A 32 3.76 -3.57 5.38
CA SER A 32 2.38 -3.82 4.98
C SER A 32 1.57 -2.57 5.24
N ILE A 33 0.82 -2.13 4.24
CA ILE A 33 0.05 -0.90 4.26
C ILE A 33 -1.39 -1.23 3.86
N THR A 34 -2.34 -0.85 4.70
CA THR A 34 -3.76 -0.87 4.36
C THR A 34 -4.28 0.55 4.25
N LEU A 35 -4.83 0.90 3.08
CA LEU A 35 -5.45 2.19 2.81
C LEU A 35 -6.96 2.03 2.73
N ARG A 36 -7.70 2.97 3.32
CA ARG A 36 -9.16 3.05 3.20
C ARG A 36 -9.57 4.46 2.79
N LYS A 37 -10.33 4.59 1.70
CA LYS A 37 -10.83 5.86 1.18
C LYS A 37 -12.16 5.66 0.47
N GLY A 38 -13.19 6.43 0.82
CA GLY A 38 -14.45 6.49 0.06
C GLY A 38 -15.22 5.17 -0.02
N GLY A 39 -15.06 4.25 0.94
CA GLY A 39 -15.69 2.92 0.93
C GLY A 39 -14.87 1.83 0.24
N HIS A 40 -13.74 2.19 -0.37
CA HIS A 40 -12.78 1.27 -0.96
C HIS A 40 -11.63 0.96 -0.01
N ALA A 41 -10.99 -0.18 -0.21
CA ALA A 41 -9.78 -0.58 0.49
C ALA A 41 -8.66 -0.90 -0.50
N ALA A 42 -7.42 -0.69 -0.10
CA ALA A 42 -6.26 -1.16 -0.85
C ALA A 42 -5.21 -1.71 0.10
N THR A 43 -4.52 -2.76 -0.32
CA THR A 43 -3.35 -3.31 0.37
C THR A 43 -2.10 -3.10 -0.46
N ILE A 44 -1.01 -2.72 0.19
CA ILE A 44 0.31 -2.61 -0.42
C ILE A 44 1.31 -3.30 0.50
N ASP A 45 1.99 -4.33 0.02
CA ASP A 45 3.02 -5.03 0.78
C ASP A 45 4.31 -5.11 -0.02
N GLY A 46 5.44 -4.83 0.62
CA GLY A 46 6.69 -4.82 -0.11
C GLY A 46 7.92 -4.43 0.68
N HIS A 47 9.03 -4.38 -0.04
CA HIS A 47 10.32 -3.94 0.45
C HIS A 47 11.04 -3.14 -0.66
N PRO A 48 11.82 -2.11 -0.33
CA PRO A 48 12.51 -1.30 -1.34
C PRO A 48 13.44 -2.08 -2.27
N GLU A 49 13.94 -3.23 -1.81
CA GLU A 49 14.85 -4.08 -2.61
C GLU A 49 14.12 -5.12 -3.46
N SER A 50 12.88 -5.49 -3.10
CA SER A 50 12.10 -6.53 -3.80
C SER A 50 10.91 -5.98 -4.59
N GLY A 51 10.61 -4.69 -4.44
CA GLY A 51 9.40 -4.07 -4.99
C GLY A 51 8.18 -4.22 -4.08
N TRP A 52 7.05 -3.74 -4.60
CA TRP A 52 5.81 -3.51 -3.87
C TRP A 52 4.64 -4.14 -4.61
N GLY A 53 3.99 -5.13 -4.00
CA GLY A 53 2.74 -5.67 -4.47
C GLY A 53 1.58 -4.81 -3.98
N TRP A 54 0.53 -4.66 -4.80
CA TRP A 54 -0.69 -3.98 -4.37
C TRP A 54 -1.96 -4.55 -5.00
N THR A 55 -3.07 -4.36 -4.28
CA THR A 55 -4.43 -4.78 -4.67
C THR A 55 -5.43 -3.73 -4.21
N VAL A 56 -6.47 -3.45 -5.00
CA VAL A 56 -7.61 -2.59 -4.64
C VAL A 56 -8.85 -3.45 -4.52
N ASP A 57 -9.64 -3.21 -3.48
CA ASP A 57 -10.83 -3.96 -3.10
C ASP A 57 -10.59 -5.49 -3.12
N PRO A 58 -9.60 -5.99 -2.34
CA PRO A 58 -9.36 -7.42 -2.27
C PRO A 58 -10.62 -8.14 -1.80
N ALA A 59 -10.97 -9.25 -2.46
CA ALA A 59 -12.12 -10.05 -2.09
C ALA A 59 -11.96 -10.61 -0.65
N ASP A 60 -13.01 -10.50 0.17
CA ASP A 60 -12.99 -10.96 1.58
C ASP A 60 -12.91 -12.50 1.72
N ASP A 61 -13.36 -13.27 0.71
CA ASP A 61 -13.61 -14.71 0.82
C ASP A 61 -12.64 -15.61 0.03
N GLU A 62 -11.78 -15.04 -0.81
CA GLU A 62 -10.78 -15.81 -1.55
C GLU A 62 -9.45 -15.70 -0.83
N GLY A 63 -9.01 -16.79 -0.21
CA GLY A 63 -7.73 -16.85 0.49
C GLY A 63 -6.64 -16.16 -0.33
N PHE A 64 -6.14 -15.04 0.17
CA PHE A 64 -5.27 -14.11 -0.55
C PHE A 64 -4.14 -14.86 -1.27
N SER A 65 -4.24 -14.97 -2.60
CA SER A 65 -3.25 -15.69 -3.43
C SER A 65 -2.01 -14.85 -3.75
N GLY A 66 -1.98 -13.60 -3.29
CA GLY A 66 -0.95 -12.61 -3.58
C GLY A 66 -1.56 -11.31 -4.10
N HIS A 67 -0.70 -10.31 -4.32
CA HIS A 67 -1.11 -9.06 -4.93
C HIS A 67 -1.39 -9.21 -6.43
N GLU A 68 -2.39 -8.50 -6.91
CA GLU A 68 -2.78 -8.51 -8.32
C GLU A 68 -1.79 -7.72 -9.19
N ASN A 69 -1.15 -6.71 -8.60
CA ASN A 69 -0.26 -5.80 -9.29
C ASN A 69 1.06 -5.65 -8.52
N THR A 70 2.09 -5.21 -9.23
CA THR A 70 3.41 -4.89 -8.64
C THR A 70 3.94 -3.56 -9.15
N ALA A 71 4.76 -2.91 -8.34
CA ALA A 71 5.47 -1.69 -8.66
C ALA A 71 6.91 -1.75 -8.12
N PRO A 72 7.89 -1.13 -8.79
CA PRO A 72 9.28 -1.12 -8.34
C PRO A 72 9.49 -0.23 -7.10
N THR A 73 8.64 0.79 -6.89
CA THR A 73 8.76 1.75 -5.79
C THR A 73 7.44 1.94 -5.05
N LEU A 74 7.52 2.39 -3.80
CA LEU A 74 6.33 2.68 -2.98
C LEU A 74 5.50 3.82 -3.60
N ASP A 75 6.17 4.88 -4.07
CA ASP A 75 5.50 6.02 -4.72
C ASP A 75 4.72 5.60 -5.98
N GLU A 76 5.28 4.69 -6.79
CA GLU A 76 4.57 4.16 -7.95
C GLU A 76 3.35 3.32 -7.56
N ALA A 77 3.47 2.48 -6.52
CA ALA A 77 2.33 1.74 -5.98
C ALA A 77 1.23 2.69 -5.46
N LEU A 78 1.60 3.68 -4.65
CA LEU A 78 0.66 4.67 -4.11
C LEU A 78 -0.01 5.49 -5.22
N GLY A 79 0.74 5.88 -6.26
CA GLY A 79 0.21 6.57 -7.42
C GLY A 79 -0.82 5.74 -8.20
N ALA A 80 -0.54 4.45 -8.41
CA ALA A 80 -1.44 3.53 -9.07
C ALA A 80 -2.72 3.28 -8.25
N VAL A 81 -2.58 3.01 -6.94
CA VAL A 81 -3.71 2.85 -6.02
C VAL A 81 -4.56 4.12 -5.99
N ARG A 82 -3.95 5.30 -5.92
CA ARG A 82 -4.68 6.57 -5.95
C ARG A 82 -5.49 6.75 -7.24
N ALA A 83 -4.94 6.35 -8.38
CA ALA A 83 -5.63 6.42 -9.66
C ALA A 83 -6.78 5.42 -9.78
N ALA A 84 -6.72 4.30 -9.05
CA ALA A 84 -7.79 3.31 -8.98
C ALA A 84 -8.91 3.68 -7.99
N LEU A 85 -8.59 4.43 -6.92
CA LEU A 85 -9.52 4.85 -5.86
C LEU A 85 -10.25 6.18 -6.16
N ILE A 86 -10.55 6.49 -7.43
CA ILE A 86 -11.23 7.73 -7.87
C ILE A 86 -12.74 7.63 -7.71
#